data_AF-A0A7S4KHG2-F1
#
_entry.id   AF-A0A7S4KHG2-F1
#
_cell.length_a   1.000
_cell.length_b   1.000
_cell.length_c   1.000
_cell.angle_alpha   90.00
_cell.angle_beta   90.00
_cell.angle_gamma   90.00
#
_symmetry.space_group_name_H-M   'P 1'
#
loop_
_entity.id
_entity.type
_entity.pdbx_description
1 polymer ?
#
loop_
_entity_poly.entity_id
_entity_poly.type
_entity_poly.pdbx_seq_one_letter_code
_entity_poly.pdbx_strand_id
1 'polypeptide(L)'
;VAQSGGAISLHGNIRFSQVSKSNFTENSAENSGGAIDIFTNDEKIASSSGPASDNFLIFGNNFDDNSVTTGNGGAVKIESEGDTELKVAFVNNNFNSNLFSTQYGDDVYAIRLN
;
A
#
# COMPACT_ATOMS: atom_id res chain seq x y z
N VAL A 1 -3.01 -18.01 5.65
CA VAL A 1 -3.31 -16.60 5.32
C VAL A 1 -2.05 -15.80 5.58
N ALA A 2 -1.65 -14.88 4.71
CA ALA A 2 -0.48 -14.04 4.95
C ALA A 2 -0.78 -13.05 6.08
N GLN A 3 0.21 -12.70 6.92
CA GLN A 3 -0.01 -11.67 7.94
C GLN A 3 -0.21 -10.27 7.31
N SER A 4 0.51 -10.00 6.23
CA SER A 4 0.56 -8.74 5.49
C SER A 4 0.74 -9.02 4.01
N GLY A 5 0.03 -8.31 3.12
CA GLY A 5 0.30 -8.34 1.69
C GLY A 5 0.11 -9.73 1.09
N GLY A 6 -1.13 -10.13 0.77
CA GLY A 6 -1.41 -11.49 0.27
C GLY A 6 -0.65 -11.88 -1.00
N ALA A 7 -0.19 -10.89 -1.78
CA ALA A 7 0.75 -11.07 -2.89
C ALA A 7 2.11 -10.40 -2.63
N ILE A 8 2.12 -9.15 -2.18
CA ILE A 8 3.35 -8.34 -2.02
C ILE A 8 3.37 -7.73 -0.62
N SER A 9 4.45 -7.97 0.12
CA SER A 9 4.75 -7.29 1.38
C SER A 9 6.15 -6.68 1.32
N LEU A 10 6.24 -5.36 1.48
CA LEU A 10 7.50 -4.59 1.43
C LEU A 10 7.65 -3.76 2.71
N HIS A 11 8.64 -4.10 3.53
CA HIS A 11 8.87 -3.47 4.83
C HIS A 11 10.33 -3.02 4.93
N GLY A 12 10.58 -1.74 5.24
CA GLY A 12 11.94 -1.19 5.45
C GLY A 12 12.18 0.18 4.81
N ASN A 13 13.44 0.59 4.63
CA ASN A 13 13.75 1.91 4.04
C ASN A 13 13.53 1.83 2.52
N ILE A 14 12.34 2.20 2.07
CA ILE A 14 11.92 2.11 0.68
C ILE A 14 11.94 3.51 0.09
N ARG A 15 12.85 3.75 -0.85
CA ARG A 15 13.07 5.07 -1.46
C ARG A 15 12.23 5.31 -2.72
N PHE A 16 11.81 4.24 -3.39
CA PHE A 16 10.93 4.30 -4.55
C PHE A 16 10.39 2.90 -4.84
N SER A 17 9.07 2.76 -4.92
CA SER A 17 8.47 1.55 -5.47
C SER A 17 7.39 1.89 -6.49
N GLN A 18 7.40 1.10 -7.56
CA GLN A 18 6.42 1.14 -8.61
C GLN A 18 5.73 -0.21 -8.72
N VAL A 19 4.39 -0.22 -8.66
CA VAL A 19 3.59 -1.42 -8.94
C VAL A 19 2.74 -1.14 -10.16
N SER A 20 2.85 -1.96 -11.20
CA SER A 20 2.17 -1.62 -12.44
C SER A 20 1.71 -2.79 -13.28
N LYS A 21 0.64 -2.54 -14.05
CA LYS A 21 0.14 -3.43 -15.11
C LYS A 21 -0.03 -4.87 -14.65
N SER A 22 -0.46 -5.05 -13.40
CA SER A 22 -0.59 -6.34 -12.74
C SER A 22 -2.04 -6.63 -12.37
N ASN A 23 -2.40 -7.92 -12.32
CA ASN A 23 -3.70 -8.38 -11.85
C ASN A 23 -3.54 -9.04 -10.49
N PHE A 24 -4.18 -8.47 -9.48
CA PHE A 24 -4.26 -8.97 -8.12
C PHE A 24 -5.71 -9.42 -7.86
N THR A 25 -5.95 -10.72 -8.00
CA THR A 25 -7.27 -11.34 -7.84
C THR A 25 -7.29 -12.23 -6.61
N GLU A 26 -8.32 -12.11 -5.77
CA GLU A 26 -8.57 -13.02 -4.64
C GLU A 26 -7.43 -13.13 -3.61
N ASN A 27 -6.60 -12.10 -3.46
CA ASN A 27 -5.53 -12.11 -2.45
C ASN A 27 -6.08 -11.77 -1.08
N SER A 28 -5.59 -12.45 -0.04
CA SER A 28 -6.02 -12.20 1.34
C SER A 28 -4.86 -12.07 2.31
N ALA A 29 -5.02 -11.16 3.26
CA ALA A 29 -4.13 -10.99 4.40
C ALA A 29 -4.93 -10.94 5.72
N GLU A 30 -4.26 -11.24 6.83
CA GLU A 30 -4.86 -11.10 8.16
C GLU A 30 -4.92 -9.63 8.56
N ASN A 31 -3.81 -8.89 8.49
CA ASN A 31 -3.69 -7.60 9.16
C ASN A 31 -3.61 -6.38 8.23
N SER A 32 -3.02 -6.53 7.04
CA SER A 32 -2.71 -5.37 6.20
C SER A 32 -2.69 -5.73 4.73
N GLY A 33 -3.38 -4.92 3.90
CA GLY A 33 -3.27 -4.95 2.45
C GLY A 33 -3.50 -6.33 1.83
N GLY A 34 -4.74 -6.65 1.47
CA GLY A 34 -5.13 -7.99 1.01
C GLY A 34 -4.30 -8.49 -0.16
N ALA A 35 -3.90 -7.61 -1.07
CA ALA A 35 -2.91 -7.90 -2.10
C ALA A 35 -1.53 -7.32 -1.76
N ILE A 36 -1.47 -6.03 -1.43
CA ILE A 36 -0.21 -5.31 -1.27
C ILE A 36 -0.16 -4.62 0.08
N ASP A 37 0.90 -4.86 0.85
CA ASP A 37 1.22 -4.13 2.06
C ASP A 37 2.62 -3.51 1.95
N ILE A 38 2.70 -2.19 2.12
CA ILE A 38 3.95 -1.44 2.11
C ILE A 38 4.06 -0.67 3.41
N PHE A 39 5.13 -0.92 4.15
CA PHE A 39 5.51 -0.14 5.32
C PHE A 39 6.92 0.41 5.11
N THR A 40 7.06 1.73 5.06
CA THR A 40 8.38 2.37 4.92
C THR A 40 8.78 3.13 6.18
N ASN A 41 10.04 3.01 6.56
CA ASN A 41 10.66 3.87 7.57
C ASN A 41 11.69 4.76 6.88
N ASP A 42 11.21 5.70 6.07
CA ASP A 42 12.10 6.68 5.46
C ASP A 42 12.51 7.67 6.56
N GLU A 43 13.50 7.29 7.37
CA GLU A 43 14.36 8.26 8.02
C GLU A 43 14.97 9.07 6.88
N LYS A 44 14.37 10.21 6.58
CA LYS A 44 14.88 11.21 5.65
C LYS A 44 16.35 11.44 6.00
N ILE A 45 17.27 10.74 5.32
CA ILE A 45 18.69 11.09 5.38
C ILE A 45 18.72 12.44 4.70
N ALA A 46 18.67 13.49 5.53
CA ALA A 46 18.63 14.87 5.13
C ALA A 46 19.96 15.26 4.49
N SER A 47 20.26 14.71 3.32
CA SER A 47 21.38 15.13 2.49
C SER A 47 21.16 14.68 1.05
N SER A 48 21.28 15.64 0.14
CA SER A 48 21.29 15.53 -1.33
C SER A 48 19.93 15.46 -2.04
N SER A 49 19.34 16.64 -2.25
CA SER A 49 19.08 17.22 -3.60
C SER A 49 18.62 16.31 -4.76
N GLY A 50 17.88 15.24 -4.50
CA GLY A 50 17.12 14.52 -5.51
C GLY A 50 15.74 15.16 -5.69
N PRO A 51 15.10 15.06 -6.88
CA PRO A 51 13.71 15.49 -7.01
C PRO A 51 12.86 14.70 -6.01
N ALA A 52 11.97 15.40 -5.29
CA ALA A 52 10.92 14.78 -4.49
C ALA A 52 9.89 14.12 -5.43
N SER A 53 10.32 13.10 -6.16
CA SER A 53 9.51 12.25 -7.04
C SER A 53 8.62 11.39 -6.18
N ASP A 54 7.37 11.21 -6.60
CA ASP A 54 6.34 10.43 -5.90
C ASP A 54 6.92 9.14 -5.27
N ASN A 55 6.80 8.99 -3.94
CA ASN A 55 7.48 7.93 -3.20
C ASN A 55 6.90 6.54 -3.55
N PHE A 56 5.63 6.46 -3.97
CA PHE A 56 5.01 5.25 -4.50
C PHE A 56 4.09 5.55 -5.69
N LEU A 57 4.31 4.86 -6.81
CA LEU A 57 3.43 4.92 -7.97
C LEU A 57 2.80 3.56 -8.23
N ILE A 58 1.48 3.47 -8.05
CA ILE A 58 0.70 2.28 -8.36
C ILE A 58 -0.15 2.61 -9.58
N PHE A 59 0.08 1.96 -10.72
CA PHE A 59 -0.64 2.32 -11.95
C PHE A 59 -0.99 1.18 -12.90
N GLY A 60 -2.16 1.27 -13.52
CA GLY A 60 -2.60 0.30 -14.53
C GLY A 60 -2.88 -1.09 -13.98
N ASN A 61 -3.14 -1.25 -12.68
CA ASN A 61 -3.38 -2.55 -12.05
C ASN A 61 -4.87 -2.85 -11.94
N ASN A 62 -5.21 -4.14 -11.87
CA ASN A 62 -6.54 -4.61 -11.50
C ASN A 62 -6.47 -5.27 -10.12
N PHE A 63 -7.23 -4.75 -9.15
CA PHE A 63 -7.41 -5.32 -7.82
C PHE A 63 -8.84 -5.81 -7.70
N ASP A 64 -9.04 -7.12 -7.71
CA ASP A 64 -10.34 -7.77 -7.71
C ASP A 64 -10.47 -8.75 -6.54
N ASP A 65 -11.54 -8.67 -5.76
CA ASP A 65 -11.85 -9.57 -4.65
C ASP A 65 -10.70 -9.77 -3.62
N ASN A 66 -9.88 -8.74 -3.39
CA ASN A 66 -8.83 -8.80 -2.37
C ASN A 66 -9.37 -8.43 -0.99
N SER A 67 -8.89 -9.08 0.06
CA SER A 67 -9.46 -8.91 1.40
C SER A 67 -8.44 -8.86 2.54
N VAL A 68 -8.80 -8.11 3.59
CA VAL A 68 -8.14 -8.16 4.90
C VAL A 68 -9.14 -8.60 5.97
N THR A 69 -8.72 -9.51 6.84
CA THR A 69 -9.63 -10.13 7.82
C THR A 69 -9.81 -9.29 9.08
N THR A 70 -8.72 -8.72 9.63
CA THR A 70 -8.73 -8.03 10.94
C THR A 70 -8.10 -6.64 10.94
N GLY A 71 -7.54 -6.19 9.81
CA GLY A 71 -7.02 -4.82 9.68
C GLY A 71 -7.41 -4.12 8.38
N ASN A 72 -6.50 -3.30 7.87
CA ASN A 72 -6.85 -2.18 6.97
C ASN A 72 -6.27 -2.32 5.56
N GLY A 73 -6.79 -1.50 4.65
CA GLY A 73 -6.27 -1.32 3.30
C GLY A 73 -6.96 -2.15 2.22
N GLY A 74 -7.85 -3.09 2.57
CA GLY A 74 -8.63 -3.85 1.60
C GLY A 74 -7.75 -4.61 0.60
N ALA A 75 -7.49 -4.02 -0.56
CA ALA A 75 -6.48 -4.51 -1.50
C ALA A 75 -5.05 -4.02 -1.23
N VAL A 76 -4.88 -2.74 -0.87
CA VAL A 76 -3.57 -2.08 -0.80
C VAL A 76 -3.47 -1.26 0.48
N LYS A 77 -2.40 -1.47 1.25
CA LYS A 77 -2.04 -0.65 2.39
C LYS A 77 -0.66 -0.05 2.18
N ILE A 78 -0.52 1.25 2.45
CA ILE A 78 0.76 1.96 2.40
C ILE A 78 0.86 2.84 3.64
N GLU A 79 1.82 2.55 4.49
CA GLU A 79 2.11 3.30 5.70
C GLU A 79 3.57 3.75 5.73
N SER A 80 3.80 4.89 6.40
CA SER A 80 5.14 5.38 6.67
C SER A 80 5.30 5.77 8.14
N GLU A 81 6.48 5.49 8.69
CA GLU A 81 6.92 6.02 9.98
C GLU A 81 8.03 7.06 9.74
N GLY A 82 7.78 8.31 10.16
CA GLY A 82 8.77 9.38 10.13
C GLY A 82 8.83 10.22 8.84
N ASP A 83 8.19 9.79 7.75
CA ASP A 83 8.06 10.60 6.53
C ASP A 83 6.74 11.39 6.51
N THR A 84 6.80 12.67 6.88
CA THR A 84 5.65 13.58 6.80
C THR A 84 5.31 14.01 5.37
N GLU A 85 6.13 13.64 4.39
CA GLU A 85 5.98 14.04 2.98
C GLU A 85 5.72 12.85 2.05
N LEU A 86 5.30 11.69 2.58
CA LEU A 86 5.03 10.51 1.77
C LEU A 86 4.03 10.82 0.65
N LYS A 87 4.49 10.71 -0.60
CA LYS A 87 3.65 10.85 -1.80
C LYS A 87 3.28 9.50 -2.37
N VAL A 88 1.98 9.26 -2.51
CA VAL A 88 1.45 8.05 -3.14
C VAL A 88 0.52 8.46 -4.28
N ALA A 89 0.74 7.88 -5.45
CA ALA A 89 -0.09 8.09 -6.63
C ALA A 89 -0.72 6.77 -7.10
N PHE A 90 -2.05 6.76 -7.20
CA PHE A 90 -2.80 5.70 -7.87
C PHE A 90 -3.32 6.21 -9.21
N VAL A 91 -2.84 5.61 -10.31
CA VAL A 91 -3.15 6.08 -11.67
C VAL A 91 -3.74 4.95 -12.51
N ASN A 92 -4.95 5.11 -13.04
CA ASN A 92 -5.57 4.13 -13.95
C ASN A 92 -5.64 2.70 -13.39
N ASN A 93 -5.92 2.55 -12.11
CA ASN A 93 -6.12 1.24 -11.50
C ASN A 93 -7.63 0.93 -11.43
N ASN A 94 -7.98 -0.34 -11.54
CA ASN A 94 -9.32 -0.84 -11.25
C ASN A 94 -9.34 -1.49 -9.86
N PHE A 95 -10.35 -1.17 -9.06
CA PHE A 95 -10.57 -1.75 -7.73
C PHE A 95 -12.01 -2.26 -7.65
N ASN A 96 -12.19 -3.57 -7.80
CA ASN A 96 -13.47 -4.23 -7.75
C ASN A 96 -13.56 -5.14 -6.51
N SER A 97 -14.64 -5.03 -5.76
CA SER A 97 -14.97 -5.93 -4.63
C SER A 97 -13.86 -6.18 -3.60
N ASN A 98 -13.04 -5.18 -3.28
CA ASN A 98 -11.99 -5.34 -2.28
C ASN A 98 -12.55 -5.05 -0.86
N LEU A 99 -12.40 -5.99 0.07
CA LEU A 99 -12.99 -5.93 1.42
C LEU A 99 -11.95 -5.61 2.51
N PHE A 100 -12.31 -4.76 3.45
CA PHE A 100 -11.56 -4.52 4.69
C PHE A 100 -12.44 -4.77 5.92
N SER A 101 -11.80 -4.96 7.08
CA SER A 101 -12.49 -5.11 8.36
C SER A 101 -12.79 -3.74 8.96
N THR A 102 -14.03 -3.51 9.42
CA THR A 102 -14.54 -2.21 9.90
C THR A 102 -13.97 -1.75 11.24
N GLN A 103 -12.96 -2.42 11.80
CA GLN A 103 -12.43 -2.07 13.13
C GLN A 103 -11.60 -0.77 13.18
N TYR A 104 -11.11 -0.22 12.06
CA TYR A 104 -10.22 0.95 12.11
C TYR A 104 -10.43 2.07 11.07
N GLY A 105 -11.58 2.12 10.40
CA GLY A 105 -12.02 3.31 9.65
C GLY A 105 -11.27 3.59 8.35
N ASP A 106 -12.08 3.93 7.34
CA ASP A 106 -11.80 4.46 6.01
C ASP A 106 -11.11 3.56 4.97
N ASP A 107 -11.57 3.80 3.74
CA ASP A 107 -11.57 2.99 2.53
C ASP A 107 -10.24 2.36 2.10
N VAL A 108 -10.35 1.51 1.07
CA VAL A 108 -9.40 0.98 0.04
C VAL A 108 -7.97 1.56 -0.05
N TYR A 109 -7.69 2.74 0.53
CA TYR A 109 -6.42 3.44 0.65
C TYR A 109 -6.26 4.15 2.01
N ALA A 110 -5.78 3.44 3.04
CA ALA A 110 -5.33 4.11 4.26
C ALA A 110 -3.88 4.59 4.05
N ILE A 111 -3.68 5.82 3.58
CA ILE A 111 -2.41 6.52 3.76
C ILE A 111 -2.42 7.05 5.18
N ARG A 112 -1.79 6.33 6.11
CA ARG A 112 -1.61 6.81 7.49
C ARG A 112 -0.23 7.40 7.64
N LEU A 113 -0.18 8.71 7.86
CA LEU A 113 1.01 9.44 8.29
C LEU A 113 0.93 9.51 9.82
N ASN A 114 1.91 8.96 10.53
CA ASN A 114 2.00 9.09 12.00
C ASN A 114 2.92 10.24 12.39
#